data_AF-A0A9P5B385-F1
#
_entry.id   AF-A0A9P5B385-F1
#
_cell.length_a   1.000
_cell.length_b   1.000
_cell.length_c   1.000
_cell.angle_alpha   90.00
_cell.angle_beta   90.00
_cell.angle_gamma   90.00
#
_symmetry.space_group_name_H-M   'P 1'
#
loop_
_entity.id
_entity.type
_entity.pdbx_description
1 polymer ?
#
loop_
_entity_poly.entity_id
_entity_poly.type
_entity_poly.pdbx_seq_one_letter_code
_entity_poly.pdbx_strand_id
1 'polypeptide(L)'
;MSGKQPPGTSYVQFTRDRLARQRAAAFSKLNESIPKNENQWQEAREVHRFATPEDVHTTVSSLVQDGQGEFLPEDLRRLIYIAVCCVEHSENEAEAYRKYRSRVHAKDDLGELTIRNYMSLVRGLVALTDELYPKLQHRIFEATLLYAPLTLGALGHYKQAPDQFKSSFPTAAIAPEVQASLPLYLPFIVATRHPEHPYETVCRALGTSIIGKEEYFKFVSVLQRGGTGRYDPVRDQWLPVTIPNLAGFKPFEIPESIQQIIAQAGKQQDDPVSQDVPGAIIFRFRWSRDHQKVVDRVIDILVS
;
A
#
# COMPACT_ATOMS: atom_id res chain seq x y z
N MET A 1 50.31 -30.05 -35.19
CA MET A 1 49.17 -30.37 -34.31
C MET A 1 48.43 -29.08 -34.00
N SER A 2 47.34 -28.81 -34.73
CA SER A 2 46.57 -27.57 -34.61
C SER A 2 45.41 -27.81 -33.65
N GLY A 3 45.48 -27.20 -32.47
CA GLY A 3 44.42 -27.23 -31.47
C GLY A 3 43.25 -26.36 -31.92
N LYS A 4 42.16 -26.99 -32.36
CA LYS A 4 40.90 -26.31 -32.67
C LYS A 4 40.34 -25.68 -31.38
N GLN A 5 40.25 -24.35 -31.37
CA GLN A 5 39.39 -23.60 -30.45
C GLN A 5 37.94 -24.10 -30.60
N PRO A 6 37.20 -24.37 -29.51
CA PRO A 6 35.80 -24.77 -29.62
C PRO A 6 34.95 -23.61 -30.16
N PRO A 7 33.91 -23.90 -30.97
CA PRO A 7 33.17 -22.87 -31.71
C PRO A 7 32.30 -22.02 -30.78
N GLY A 8 32.48 -20.69 -30.82
CA GLY A 8 31.74 -19.71 -30.01
C GLY A 8 30.19 -19.78 -30.13
N THR A 9 29.67 -20.43 -31.17
CA THR A 9 28.24 -20.71 -31.37
C THR A 9 27.63 -21.55 -30.23
N SER A 10 28.39 -22.50 -29.68
CA SER A 10 27.92 -23.37 -28.58
C SER A 10 27.72 -22.60 -27.27
N TYR A 11 28.58 -21.62 -26.99
CA TYR A 11 28.51 -20.80 -25.77
C TYR A 11 27.34 -19.82 -25.79
N VAL A 12 27.09 -19.17 -26.95
CA VAL A 12 25.95 -18.25 -27.13
C VAL A 12 24.62 -19.00 -27.00
N GLN A 13 24.51 -20.17 -27.63
CA GLN A 13 23.31 -21.00 -27.55
C GLN A 13 23.08 -21.52 -26.12
N PHE A 14 24.12 -22.02 -25.45
CA PHE A 14 24.06 -22.43 -24.05
C PHE A 14 23.60 -21.29 -23.12
N THR A 15 24.12 -20.08 -23.32
CA THR A 15 23.75 -18.90 -22.53
C THR A 15 22.29 -18.52 -22.76
N ARG A 16 21.84 -18.56 -24.01
CA ARG A 16 20.43 -18.32 -24.38
C ARG A 16 19.49 -19.34 -23.73
N ASP A 17 19.83 -20.62 -23.79
CA ASP A 17 19.03 -21.71 -23.22
C ASP A 17 19.00 -21.64 -21.68
N ARG A 18 20.11 -21.21 -21.06
CA ARG A 18 20.15 -20.95 -19.62
C ARG A 18 19.23 -19.79 -19.23
N LEU A 19 19.28 -18.66 -19.94
CA LEU A 19 18.42 -17.51 -19.69
C LEU A 19 16.93 -17.85 -19.90
N ALA A 20 16.63 -18.63 -20.94
CA ALA A 20 15.26 -19.10 -21.21
C ALA A 20 14.73 -19.98 -20.05
N ARG A 21 15.56 -20.90 -19.53
CA ARG A 21 15.21 -21.73 -18.37
C ARG A 21 15.02 -20.91 -17.09
N GLN A 22 15.88 -19.93 -16.84
CA GLN A 22 15.76 -19.03 -15.68
C GLN A 22 14.46 -18.22 -15.74
N ARG A 23 14.13 -17.69 -16.92
CA ARG A 23 12.88 -16.98 -17.15
C ARG A 23 11.66 -17.89 -16.94
N ALA A 24 11.68 -19.10 -17.50
CA ALA A 24 10.60 -20.06 -17.33
C ALA A 24 10.39 -20.43 -15.85
N ALA A 25 11.47 -20.65 -15.09
CA ALA A 25 11.40 -20.93 -13.67
C ALA A 25 10.84 -19.74 -12.87
N ALA A 26 11.21 -18.49 -13.22
CA ALA A 26 10.67 -17.31 -12.58
C ALA A 26 9.16 -17.15 -12.79
N PHE A 27 8.66 -17.44 -14.00
CA PHE A 27 7.23 -17.41 -14.28
C PHE A 27 6.47 -18.61 -13.71
N SER A 28 7.09 -19.79 -13.58
CA SER A 28 6.49 -20.92 -12.84
C SER A 28 6.23 -20.52 -11.40
N LYS A 29 7.25 -19.97 -10.72
CA LYS A 29 7.13 -19.50 -9.33
C LYS A 29 6.11 -18.38 -9.17
N LEU A 30 6.08 -17.43 -10.11
CA LEU A 30 5.04 -16.40 -10.11
C LEU A 30 3.65 -17.04 -10.24
N ASN A 31 3.47 -17.93 -11.21
CA ASN A 31 2.17 -18.55 -11.43
C ASN A 31 1.71 -19.41 -10.25
N GLU A 32 2.62 -20.10 -9.57
CA GLU A 32 2.36 -20.89 -8.36
C GLU A 32 2.02 -20.02 -7.14
N SER A 33 2.59 -18.81 -7.03
CA SER A 33 2.37 -17.92 -5.90
C SER A 33 1.12 -17.05 -6.02
N ILE A 34 0.67 -16.72 -7.24
CA ILE A 34 -0.52 -15.87 -7.42
C ILE A 34 -1.80 -16.71 -7.22
N PRO A 35 -2.69 -16.34 -6.27
CA PRO A 35 -3.95 -17.04 -6.05
C PRO A 35 -4.85 -17.06 -7.29
N LYS A 36 -5.45 -18.22 -7.58
CA LYS A 36 -6.25 -18.46 -8.79
C LYS A 36 -7.76 -18.35 -8.60
N ASN A 37 -8.23 -18.51 -7.37
CA ASN A 37 -9.64 -18.49 -6.99
C ASN A 37 -9.79 -17.96 -5.56
N GLU A 38 -11.03 -17.74 -5.14
CA GLU A 38 -11.33 -17.08 -3.86
C GLU A 38 -10.79 -17.85 -2.64
N ASN A 39 -10.87 -19.18 -2.64
CA ASN A 39 -10.34 -19.99 -1.55
C ASN A 39 -8.82 -19.79 -1.43
N GLN A 40 -8.10 -19.79 -2.55
CA GLN A 40 -6.66 -19.53 -2.55
C GLN A 40 -6.32 -18.10 -2.10
N TRP A 41 -7.19 -17.12 -2.39
CA TRP A 41 -7.02 -15.75 -1.89
C TRP A 41 -7.16 -15.68 -0.36
N GLN A 42 -8.14 -16.39 0.19
CA GLN A 42 -8.35 -16.47 1.64
C GLN A 42 -7.18 -17.19 2.33
N GLU A 43 -6.78 -18.35 1.82
CA GLU A 43 -5.63 -19.11 2.34
C GLU A 43 -4.33 -18.27 2.29
N ALA A 44 -4.06 -17.58 1.19
CA ALA A 44 -2.88 -16.71 1.08
C ALA A 44 -2.93 -15.56 2.10
N ARG A 45 -4.09 -14.93 2.28
CA ARG A 45 -4.25 -13.86 3.27
C ARG A 45 -4.02 -14.35 4.71
N GLU A 46 -4.45 -15.56 5.04
CA GLU A 46 -4.17 -16.15 6.37
C GLU A 46 -2.67 -16.37 6.58
N VAL A 47 -1.99 -16.97 5.59
CA VAL A 47 -0.54 -17.22 5.64
C VAL A 47 0.26 -15.93 5.78
N HIS A 48 -0.16 -14.88 5.08
CA HIS A 48 0.54 -13.59 5.04
C HIS A 48 0.07 -12.58 6.07
N ARG A 49 -0.76 -12.96 7.05
CA ARG A 49 -1.35 -12.06 8.07
C ARG A 49 -1.97 -10.83 7.43
N PHE A 50 -2.91 -11.09 6.53
CA PHE A 50 -3.63 -10.08 5.76
C PHE A 50 -5.11 -10.44 5.60
N ALA A 51 -5.65 -11.30 6.45
CA ALA A 51 -7.03 -11.78 6.38
C ALA A 51 -8.02 -10.88 7.15
N THR A 52 -7.63 -10.39 8.33
CA THR A 52 -8.49 -9.60 9.21
C THR A 52 -8.18 -8.10 9.15
N PRO A 53 -9.11 -7.21 9.54
CA PRO A 53 -8.85 -5.77 9.63
C PRO A 53 -7.61 -5.45 10.49
N GLU A 54 -7.47 -6.13 11.62
CA GLU A 54 -6.37 -5.95 12.58
C GLU A 54 -5.04 -6.39 11.98
N ASP A 55 -5.02 -7.53 11.27
CA ASP A 55 -3.84 -8.01 10.55
C ASP A 55 -3.44 -7.06 9.43
N VAL A 56 -4.40 -6.60 8.64
CA VAL A 56 -4.17 -5.62 7.56
C VAL A 56 -3.57 -4.33 8.13
N HIS A 57 -4.14 -3.78 9.20
CA HIS A 57 -3.62 -2.59 9.85
C HIS A 57 -2.21 -2.81 10.41
N THR A 58 -1.97 -3.94 11.07
CA THR A 58 -0.65 -4.29 11.64
C THR A 58 0.42 -4.41 10.56
N THR A 59 0.10 -5.12 9.48
CA THR A 59 1.01 -5.35 8.34
C THR A 59 1.33 -4.03 7.63
N VAL A 60 0.31 -3.21 7.33
CA VAL A 60 0.50 -1.92 6.67
C VAL A 60 1.22 -0.92 7.58
N SER A 61 0.92 -0.89 8.88
CA SER A 61 1.62 -0.05 9.86
C SER A 61 3.11 -0.40 9.94
N SER A 62 3.42 -1.70 10.00
CA SER A 62 4.81 -2.18 9.98
C SER A 62 5.52 -1.78 8.68
N LEU A 63 4.82 -1.85 7.56
CA LEU A 63 5.30 -1.39 6.26
C LEU A 63 5.56 0.11 6.22
N VAL A 64 4.76 0.97 6.85
CA VAL A 64 4.98 2.43 6.75
C VAL A 64 5.94 2.99 7.80
N GLN A 65 6.08 2.34 8.96
CA GLN A 65 6.94 2.84 10.05
C GLN A 65 8.42 2.49 9.87
N ASP A 66 8.75 1.76 8.79
CA ASP A 66 10.07 1.15 8.59
C ASP A 66 10.59 0.42 9.83
N GLY A 67 9.68 -0.25 10.54
CA GLY A 67 10.03 -1.03 11.72
C GLY A 67 11.07 -2.07 11.31
N GLN A 68 12.26 -2.00 11.90
CA GLN A 68 13.37 -2.97 11.74
C GLN A 68 13.00 -4.38 12.26
N GLY A 69 11.72 -4.66 12.53
CA GLY A 69 11.22 -5.90 13.10
C GLY A 69 11.11 -7.06 12.09
N GLU A 70 11.09 -8.26 12.66
CA GLU A 70 11.11 -9.61 12.05
C GLU A 70 10.07 -9.93 10.96
N PHE A 71 9.22 -9.00 10.55
CA PHE A 71 8.01 -9.31 9.76
C PHE A 71 8.07 -8.99 8.26
N LEU A 72 9.04 -8.19 7.81
CA LEU A 72 9.14 -7.82 6.39
C LEU A 72 10.14 -8.71 5.62
N PRO A 73 9.69 -9.41 4.55
CA PRO A 73 10.59 -10.13 3.67
C PRO A 73 11.68 -9.21 3.11
N GLU A 74 12.92 -9.71 3.06
CA GLU A 74 14.09 -8.93 2.63
C GLU A 74 13.89 -8.32 1.23
N ASP A 75 13.34 -9.08 0.29
CA ASP A 75 13.08 -8.61 -1.07
C ASP A 75 12.05 -7.47 -1.11
N LEU A 76 10.99 -7.52 -0.29
CA LEU A 76 10.00 -6.46 -0.19
C LEU A 76 10.59 -5.19 0.43
N ARG A 77 11.39 -5.34 1.49
CA ARG A 77 12.12 -4.21 2.10
C ARG A 77 13.04 -3.55 1.07
N ARG A 78 13.79 -4.36 0.32
CA ARG A 78 14.68 -3.88 -0.74
C ARG A 78 13.91 -3.18 -1.86
N LEU A 79 12.77 -3.72 -2.28
CA LEU A 79 11.89 -3.08 -3.26
C LEU A 79 11.48 -1.67 -2.80
N ILE A 80 11.04 -1.53 -1.54
CA ILE A 80 10.65 -0.25 -0.96
C ILE A 80 11.85 0.72 -0.91
N TYR A 81 13.03 0.27 -0.50
CA TYR A 81 14.23 1.13 -0.49
C TYR A 81 14.64 1.61 -1.88
N ILE A 82 14.47 0.77 -2.91
CA ILE A 82 14.69 1.20 -4.30
C ILE A 82 13.60 2.20 -4.73
N ALA A 83 12.34 1.99 -4.32
CA ALA A 83 11.25 2.92 -4.59
C ALA A 83 11.49 4.29 -3.95
N VAL A 84 11.96 4.34 -2.70
CA VAL A 84 12.40 5.57 -2.03
C VAL A 84 13.56 6.21 -2.80
N CYS A 85 14.55 5.41 -3.22
CA CYS A 85 15.66 5.91 -4.03
C CYS A 85 15.18 6.54 -5.35
N CYS A 86 14.11 6.04 -5.98
CA CYS A 86 13.51 6.67 -7.16
C CYS A 86 13.03 8.10 -6.88
N VAL A 87 12.46 8.34 -5.70
CA VAL A 87 11.96 9.65 -5.26
C VAL A 87 13.13 10.58 -4.97
N GLU A 88 14.05 10.18 -4.10
CA GLU A 88 15.20 11.00 -3.70
C GLU A 88 16.10 11.34 -4.90
N HIS A 89 16.24 10.42 -5.87
CA HIS A 89 17.03 10.65 -7.07
C HIS A 89 16.49 11.82 -7.91
N SER A 90 15.18 12.08 -7.87
CA SER A 90 14.60 13.20 -8.62
C SER A 90 15.03 14.57 -8.08
N GLU A 91 15.49 14.62 -6.83
CA GLU A 91 15.97 15.83 -6.17
C GLU A 91 17.50 15.92 -6.20
N ASN A 92 18.19 14.84 -5.83
CA ASN A 92 19.65 14.76 -5.80
C ASN A 92 20.13 13.33 -6.05
N GLU A 93 20.65 13.08 -7.25
CA GLU A 93 21.11 11.75 -7.69
C GLU A 93 22.23 11.18 -6.79
N ALA A 94 23.29 11.95 -6.53
CA ALA A 94 24.43 11.47 -5.76
C ALA A 94 24.04 11.13 -4.31
N GLU A 95 23.20 11.97 -3.71
CA GLU A 95 22.70 11.75 -2.36
C GLU A 95 21.78 10.53 -2.27
N ALA A 96 20.88 10.36 -3.25
CA ALA A 96 19.98 9.21 -3.30
C ALA A 96 20.74 7.88 -3.38
N TYR A 97 21.78 7.81 -4.21
CA TYR A 97 22.63 6.62 -4.30
C TYR A 97 23.38 6.34 -3.01
N ARG A 98 23.92 7.38 -2.35
CA ARG A 98 24.59 7.25 -1.04
C ARG A 98 23.64 6.71 0.02
N LYS A 99 22.45 7.31 0.15
CA LYS A 99 21.41 6.87 1.09
C LYS A 99 20.95 5.44 0.80
N TYR A 100 20.74 5.09 -0.47
CA TYR A 100 20.37 3.73 -0.85
C TYR A 100 21.42 2.71 -0.41
N ARG A 101 22.71 2.93 -0.71
CA ARG A 101 23.80 2.04 -0.28
C ARG A 101 23.81 1.85 1.25
N SER A 102 23.59 2.93 1.99
CA SER A 102 23.48 2.90 3.45
C SER A 102 22.32 2.03 3.93
N ARG A 103 21.12 2.14 3.32
CA ARG A 103 19.93 1.36 3.70
C ARG A 103 20.08 -0.13 3.46
N VAL A 104 20.81 -0.53 2.41
CA VAL A 104 21.01 -1.95 2.06
C VAL A 104 22.33 -2.52 2.60
N HIS A 105 23.06 -1.77 3.42
CA HIS A 105 24.41 -2.13 3.89
C HIS A 105 25.33 -2.62 2.76
N ALA A 106 25.18 -2.01 1.57
CA ALA A 106 26.01 -2.36 0.44
C ALA A 106 27.42 -1.80 0.63
N LYS A 107 28.40 -2.50 0.08
CA LYS A 107 29.75 -1.96 -0.08
C LYS A 107 29.71 -0.73 -0.99
N ASP A 108 30.65 0.18 -0.79
CA ASP A 108 30.76 1.42 -1.58
C ASP A 108 30.97 1.18 -3.09
N ASP A 109 31.29 -0.05 -3.49
CA ASP A 109 31.50 -0.48 -4.88
C ASP A 109 30.20 -0.80 -5.64
N LEU A 110 29.02 -0.73 -4.99
CA LEU A 110 27.75 -0.89 -5.72
C LEU A 110 27.60 0.26 -6.73
N GLY A 111 27.89 -0.04 -8.00
CA GLY A 111 27.93 0.95 -9.06
C GLY A 111 26.59 1.65 -9.30
N GLU A 112 26.64 2.93 -9.64
CA GLU A 112 25.46 3.76 -9.91
C GLU A 112 24.60 3.19 -11.04
N LEU A 113 25.22 2.64 -12.10
CA LEU A 113 24.52 1.96 -13.19
C LEU A 113 23.65 0.81 -12.67
N THR A 114 24.15 0.07 -11.68
CA THR A 114 23.41 -1.04 -11.06
C THR A 114 22.20 -0.53 -10.28
N ILE A 115 22.37 0.55 -9.51
CA ILE A 115 21.27 1.19 -8.77
C ILE A 115 20.21 1.73 -9.74
N ARG A 116 20.64 2.41 -10.81
CA ARG A 116 19.75 2.91 -11.88
C ARG A 116 18.98 1.78 -12.55
N ASN A 117 19.62 0.62 -12.76
CA ASN A 117 18.94 -0.57 -13.27
C ASN A 117 17.88 -1.07 -12.29
N TYR A 118 18.17 -1.12 -10.99
CA TYR A 118 17.19 -1.51 -9.97
C TYR A 118 15.98 -0.59 -9.94
N MET A 119 16.21 0.73 -10.00
CA MET A 119 15.14 1.73 -10.10
C MET A 119 14.27 1.48 -11.34
N SER A 120 14.90 1.14 -12.48
CA SER A 120 14.19 0.81 -13.72
C SER A 120 13.38 -0.50 -13.62
N LEU A 121 13.76 -1.44 -12.75
CA LEU A 121 12.98 -2.65 -12.48
C LEU A 121 11.76 -2.33 -11.62
N VAL A 122 11.90 -1.52 -10.58
CA VAL A 122 10.77 -1.10 -9.73
C VAL A 122 9.72 -0.33 -10.53
N ARG A 123 10.15 0.66 -11.33
CA ARG A 123 9.24 1.37 -12.24
C ARG A 123 8.56 0.44 -13.24
N GLY A 124 9.28 -0.57 -13.73
CA GLY A 124 8.73 -1.60 -14.60
C GLY A 124 7.64 -2.44 -13.91
N LEU A 125 7.85 -2.80 -12.64
CA LEU A 125 6.84 -3.50 -11.84
C LEU A 125 5.61 -2.63 -11.62
N VAL A 126 5.80 -1.37 -11.24
CA VAL A 126 4.71 -0.40 -11.05
C VAL A 126 3.88 -0.27 -12.33
N ALA A 127 4.52 -0.11 -13.49
CA ALA A 127 3.82 -0.05 -14.77
C ALA A 127 3.00 -1.33 -15.07
N LEU A 128 3.52 -2.51 -14.75
CA LEU A 128 2.80 -3.78 -14.93
C LEU A 128 1.60 -3.90 -13.98
N THR A 129 1.78 -3.54 -12.71
CA THR A 129 0.70 -3.46 -11.72
C THR A 129 -0.37 -2.47 -12.20
N ASP A 130 0.05 -1.35 -12.78
CA ASP A 130 -0.84 -0.31 -13.27
C ASP A 130 -1.73 -0.81 -14.43
N GLU A 131 -1.17 -1.53 -15.39
CA GLU A 131 -1.94 -2.15 -16.48
C GLU A 131 -2.99 -3.18 -15.99
N LEU A 132 -2.75 -3.81 -14.85
CA LEU A 132 -3.63 -4.83 -14.27
C LEU A 132 -4.66 -4.26 -13.29
N TYR A 133 -4.43 -3.06 -12.75
CA TYR A 133 -5.29 -2.44 -11.76
C TYR A 133 -6.76 -2.33 -12.18
N PRO A 134 -7.13 -1.92 -13.42
CA PRO A 134 -8.55 -1.84 -13.80
C PRO A 134 -9.31 -3.18 -13.68
N LYS A 135 -8.60 -4.31 -13.73
CA LYS A 135 -9.18 -5.66 -13.64
C LYS A 135 -9.17 -6.23 -12.23
N LEU A 136 -8.19 -5.85 -11.42
CA LEU A 136 -7.87 -6.48 -10.13
C LEU A 136 -7.95 -5.55 -8.93
N GLN A 137 -8.08 -4.24 -9.15
CA GLN A 137 -8.17 -3.20 -8.12
C GLN A 137 -7.12 -3.40 -7.00
N HIS A 138 -7.50 -3.31 -5.73
CA HIS A 138 -6.56 -3.43 -4.61
C HIS A 138 -5.85 -4.80 -4.56
N ARG A 139 -6.48 -5.87 -5.07
CA ARG A 139 -5.88 -7.21 -5.09
C ARG A 139 -4.60 -7.28 -5.92
N ILE A 140 -4.42 -6.45 -6.97
CA ILE A 140 -3.13 -6.48 -7.70
C ILE A 140 -1.97 -6.01 -6.82
N PHE A 141 -2.22 -5.09 -5.89
CA PHE A 141 -1.20 -4.61 -4.97
C PHE A 141 -0.83 -5.69 -3.95
N GLU A 142 -1.83 -6.38 -3.39
CA GLU A 142 -1.63 -7.55 -2.53
C GLU A 142 -0.80 -8.61 -3.25
N ALA A 143 -1.25 -9.01 -4.44
CA ALA A 143 -0.59 -10.06 -5.21
C ALA A 143 0.85 -9.70 -5.57
N THR A 144 1.10 -8.44 -5.91
CA THR A 144 2.44 -7.99 -6.30
C THR A 144 3.37 -7.85 -5.10
N LEU A 145 2.90 -7.32 -3.96
CA LEU A 145 3.78 -7.03 -2.83
C LEU A 145 3.90 -8.16 -1.81
N LEU A 146 2.88 -9.02 -1.66
CA LEU A 146 2.89 -10.11 -0.67
C LEU A 146 3.23 -11.47 -1.27
N TYR A 147 2.74 -11.77 -2.49
CA TYR A 147 2.77 -13.12 -3.02
C TYR A 147 3.81 -13.31 -4.13
N ALA A 148 3.97 -12.32 -5.02
CA ALA A 148 4.91 -12.42 -6.12
C ALA A 148 6.38 -12.46 -5.63
N PRO A 149 7.26 -13.25 -6.28
CA PRO A 149 8.69 -13.19 -6.03
C PRO A 149 9.29 -11.82 -6.37
N LEU A 150 9.82 -11.12 -5.38
CA LEU A 150 10.33 -9.74 -5.51
C LEU A 150 11.85 -9.63 -5.72
N THR A 151 12.56 -10.74 -5.88
CA THR A 151 13.99 -10.72 -6.22
C THR A 151 14.24 -9.90 -7.49
N LEU A 152 15.36 -9.16 -7.52
CA LEU A 152 15.72 -8.33 -8.69
C LEU A 152 15.81 -9.12 -10.01
N GLY A 153 16.22 -10.39 -9.94
CA GLY A 153 16.23 -11.28 -11.10
C GLY A 153 14.82 -11.56 -11.64
N ALA A 154 13.87 -11.82 -10.75
CA ALA A 154 12.47 -12.03 -11.11
C ALA A 154 11.85 -10.76 -11.74
N LEU A 155 12.08 -9.58 -11.13
CA LEU A 155 11.62 -8.30 -11.69
C LEU A 155 12.19 -8.06 -13.10
N GLY A 156 13.44 -8.44 -13.33
CA GLY A 156 14.07 -8.40 -14.66
C GLY A 156 13.32 -9.23 -15.69
N HIS A 157 12.87 -10.43 -15.31
CA HIS A 157 12.08 -11.30 -16.19
C HIS A 157 10.67 -10.77 -16.43
N TYR A 158 10.01 -10.22 -15.40
CA TYR A 158 8.68 -9.62 -15.53
C TYR A 158 8.68 -8.45 -16.52
N LYS A 159 9.67 -7.56 -16.38
CA LYS A 159 9.86 -6.43 -17.29
C LYS A 159 10.15 -6.85 -18.73
N GLN A 160 10.87 -7.96 -18.94
CA GLN A 160 11.21 -8.47 -20.27
C GLN A 160 10.05 -9.20 -20.98
N ALA A 161 9.04 -9.65 -20.25
CA ALA A 161 7.92 -10.40 -20.79
C ALA A 161 6.59 -9.96 -20.13
N PRO A 162 6.15 -8.72 -20.40
CA PRO A 162 4.97 -8.12 -19.75
C PRO A 162 3.70 -8.95 -19.94
N ASP A 163 3.49 -9.52 -21.12
CA ASP A 163 2.28 -10.32 -21.39
C ASP A 163 2.25 -11.63 -20.60
N GLN A 164 3.42 -12.26 -20.39
CA GLN A 164 3.54 -13.47 -19.58
C GLN A 164 3.37 -13.16 -18.09
N PHE A 165 3.82 -11.99 -17.64
CA PHE A 165 3.52 -11.50 -16.29
C PHE A 165 2.01 -11.34 -16.14
N LYS A 166 1.36 -10.59 -17.03
CA LYS A 166 -0.09 -10.33 -16.98
C LYS A 166 -0.92 -11.62 -17.04
N SER A 167 -0.52 -12.60 -17.83
CA SER A 167 -1.23 -13.89 -17.92
C SER A 167 -1.19 -14.72 -16.64
N SER A 168 -0.29 -14.39 -15.70
CA SER A 168 -0.20 -15.09 -14.41
C SER A 168 -1.32 -14.70 -13.43
N PHE A 169 -2.05 -13.63 -13.72
CA PHE A 169 -3.11 -13.11 -12.86
C PHE A 169 -4.48 -13.41 -13.48
N PRO A 170 -5.32 -14.23 -12.83
CA PRO A 170 -6.66 -14.51 -13.32
C PRO A 170 -7.56 -13.28 -13.15
N THR A 171 -8.57 -13.15 -14.01
CA THR A 171 -9.67 -12.21 -13.75
C THR A 171 -10.59 -12.80 -12.69
N ALA A 172 -10.94 -12.02 -11.66
CA ALA A 172 -11.91 -12.41 -10.64
C ALA A 172 -12.93 -11.28 -10.43
N ALA A 173 -14.17 -11.66 -10.11
CA ALA A 173 -15.15 -10.69 -9.63
C ALA A 173 -14.73 -10.23 -8.23
N ILE A 174 -14.56 -8.92 -8.06
CA ILE A 174 -14.08 -8.33 -6.81
C ILE A 174 -15.29 -7.94 -5.96
N ALA A 175 -15.41 -8.55 -4.79
CA ALA A 175 -16.40 -8.16 -3.79
C ALA A 175 -15.83 -7.08 -2.86
N PRO A 176 -16.67 -6.38 -2.07
CA PRO A 176 -16.20 -5.48 -1.03
C PRO A 176 -15.35 -6.20 0.03
N GLU A 177 -14.11 -5.72 0.23
CA GLU A 177 -13.10 -6.36 1.06
C GLU A 177 -12.43 -5.36 2.01
N VAL A 178 -12.05 -5.80 3.21
CA VAL A 178 -11.35 -4.93 4.17
C VAL A 178 -9.97 -4.52 3.67
N GLN A 179 -9.32 -5.34 2.84
CA GLN A 179 -8.02 -5.05 2.26
C GLN A 179 -8.03 -3.81 1.36
N ALA A 180 -9.19 -3.46 0.78
CA ALA A 180 -9.36 -2.23 0.01
C ALA A 180 -9.29 -0.96 0.88
N SER A 181 -9.40 -1.09 2.21
CA SER A 181 -9.32 0.03 3.15
C SER A 181 -7.87 0.52 3.32
N LEU A 182 -6.91 -0.40 3.34
CA LEU A 182 -5.48 -0.10 3.42
C LEU A 182 -4.76 -0.81 2.28
N PRO A 183 -4.97 -0.38 1.02
CA PRO A 183 -4.36 -1.02 -0.12
C PRO A 183 -2.84 -0.99 0.01
N LEU A 184 -2.19 -2.11 -0.32
CA LEU A 184 -0.74 -2.25 -0.35
C LEU A 184 -0.10 -1.54 -1.55
N TYR A 185 -0.51 -0.31 -1.82
CA TYR A 185 -0.04 0.44 -2.96
C TYR A 185 1.32 1.07 -2.65
N LEU A 186 2.35 0.70 -3.43
CA LEU A 186 3.73 1.11 -3.18
C LEU A 186 3.92 2.64 -3.05
N PRO A 187 3.31 3.50 -3.88
CA PRO A 187 3.38 4.95 -3.69
C PRO A 187 2.80 5.43 -2.36
N PHE A 188 1.72 4.82 -1.84
CA PHE A 188 1.18 5.17 -0.52
C PHE A 188 2.17 4.82 0.59
N ILE A 189 2.79 3.65 0.51
CA ILE A 189 3.80 3.21 1.49
C ILE A 189 4.99 4.19 1.48
N VAL A 190 5.50 4.54 0.30
CA VAL A 190 6.64 5.45 0.15
C VAL A 190 6.30 6.86 0.63
N ALA A 191 5.15 7.41 0.23
CA ALA A 191 4.73 8.76 0.64
C ALA A 191 4.46 8.86 2.15
N THR A 192 3.98 7.77 2.77
CA THR A 192 3.76 7.75 4.22
C THR A 192 5.09 7.65 4.99
N ARG A 193 6.06 6.90 4.46
CA ARG A 193 7.42 6.82 5.04
C ARG A 193 8.20 8.13 4.93
N HIS A 194 7.94 8.90 3.88
CA HIS A 194 8.67 10.11 3.53
C HIS A 194 7.71 11.29 3.32
N PRO A 195 7.07 11.78 4.40
CA PRO A 195 6.08 12.86 4.33
C PRO A 195 6.67 14.19 3.83
N GLU A 196 8.00 14.34 3.82
CA GLU A 196 8.71 15.46 3.22
C GLU A 196 8.52 15.56 1.71
N HIS A 197 8.23 14.44 1.03
CA HIS A 197 7.96 14.43 -0.41
C HIS A 197 6.45 14.49 -0.67
N PRO A 198 5.97 15.47 -1.45
CA PRO A 198 4.57 15.49 -1.88
C PRO A 198 4.18 14.20 -2.60
N TYR A 199 2.97 13.71 -2.38
CA TYR A 199 2.47 12.48 -2.99
C TYR A 199 2.62 12.48 -4.53
N GLU A 200 2.37 13.61 -5.17
CA GLU A 200 2.53 13.78 -6.62
C GLU A 200 3.99 13.60 -7.09
N THR A 201 4.96 14.00 -6.26
CA THR A 201 6.39 13.77 -6.52
C THR A 201 6.71 12.28 -6.45
N VAL A 202 6.16 11.57 -5.46
CA VAL A 202 6.30 10.11 -5.33
C VAL A 202 5.73 9.39 -6.55
N CYS A 203 4.49 9.72 -6.94
CA CYS A 203 3.84 9.18 -8.14
C CYS A 203 4.67 9.41 -9.41
N ARG A 204 5.15 10.64 -9.62
CA ARG A 204 5.99 10.99 -10.78
C ARG A 204 7.29 10.21 -10.80
N ALA A 205 7.95 10.08 -9.65
CA ALA A 205 9.21 9.37 -9.53
C ALA A 205 9.06 7.86 -9.77
N LEU A 206 7.91 7.27 -9.43
CA LEU A 206 7.58 5.88 -9.66
C LEU A 206 6.93 5.62 -11.03
N GLY A 207 6.50 6.68 -11.72
CA GLY A 207 5.91 6.61 -13.06
C GLY A 207 4.46 6.12 -13.08
N THR A 208 3.68 6.49 -12.07
CA THR A 208 2.28 6.06 -11.91
C THR A 208 1.35 7.22 -11.66
N SER A 209 0.08 7.07 -12.05
CA SER A 209 -0.99 8.05 -11.83
C SER A 209 -2.34 7.39 -11.55
N ILE A 210 -2.35 6.12 -11.13
CA ILE A 210 -3.59 5.35 -11.00
C ILE A 210 -4.45 5.83 -9.85
N ILE A 211 -3.85 6.00 -8.67
CA ILE A 211 -4.58 6.39 -7.47
C ILE A 211 -4.21 7.82 -7.11
N GLY A 212 -5.22 8.68 -7.03
CA GLY A 212 -5.07 10.09 -6.76
C GLY A 212 -4.73 10.42 -5.31
N LYS A 213 -4.40 11.69 -5.05
CA LYS A 213 -4.02 12.20 -3.73
C LYS A 213 -5.14 12.13 -2.70
N GLU A 214 -6.40 12.23 -3.12
CA GLU A 214 -7.55 12.13 -2.23
C GLU A 214 -7.62 10.75 -1.56
N GLU A 215 -7.39 9.68 -2.32
CA GLU A 215 -7.29 8.32 -1.80
C GLU A 215 -6.06 8.13 -0.91
N TYR A 216 -4.94 8.79 -1.22
CA TYR A 216 -3.78 8.78 -0.33
C TYR A 216 -4.12 9.38 1.05
N PHE A 217 -4.83 10.51 1.10
CA PHE A 217 -5.25 11.09 2.37
C PHE A 217 -6.24 10.22 3.13
N LYS A 218 -7.16 9.54 2.41
CA LYS A 218 -8.05 8.54 3.00
C LYS A 218 -7.25 7.39 3.63
N PHE A 219 -6.27 6.84 2.89
CA PHE A 219 -5.35 5.82 3.40
C PHE A 219 -4.64 6.25 4.69
N VAL A 220 -4.03 7.44 4.70
CA VAL A 220 -3.32 7.98 5.88
C VAL A 220 -4.27 8.15 7.07
N SER A 221 -5.48 8.68 6.84
CA SER A 221 -6.49 8.85 7.89
C SER A 221 -6.88 7.51 8.53
N VAL A 222 -7.01 6.45 7.74
CA VAL A 222 -7.41 5.12 8.24
C VAL A 222 -6.28 4.48 9.05
N LEU A 223 -5.06 4.64 8.56
CA LEU A 223 -3.85 4.14 9.22
C LEU A 223 -3.67 4.79 10.60
N GLN A 224 -3.90 6.10 10.70
CA GLN A 224 -3.80 6.87 11.96
C GLN A 224 -4.93 6.56 12.95
N ARG A 225 -6.12 6.19 12.47
CA ARG A 225 -7.30 5.90 13.33
C ARG A 225 -7.34 4.48 13.89
N GLY A 226 -6.38 3.61 13.54
CA GLY A 226 -6.34 2.24 14.07
C GLY A 226 -7.32 1.28 13.41
N GLY A 227 -7.63 1.44 12.11
CA GLY A 227 -8.39 0.44 11.34
C GLY A 227 -9.92 0.48 11.45
N THR A 228 -10.51 1.53 12.05
CA THR A 228 -11.97 1.63 12.27
C THR A 228 -12.74 2.25 11.09
N GLY A 229 -12.32 2.03 9.84
CA GLY A 229 -13.02 2.53 8.64
C GLY A 229 -13.30 1.39 7.66
N ARG A 230 -14.50 1.33 7.08
CA ARG A 230 -14.81 0.41 5.98
C ARG A 230 -14.97 1.20 4.69
N TYR A 231 -14.17 0.86 3.69
CA TYR A 231 -14.28 1.41 2.34
C TYR A 231 -15.45 0.76 1.60
N ASP A 232 -16.33 1.56 1.00
CA ASP A 232 -17.43 1.13 0.12
C ASP A 232 -17.01 1.32 -1.35
N PRO A 233 -16.61 0.25 -2.07
CA PRO A 233 -16.14 0.34 -3.44
C PRO A 233 -17.28 0.50 -4.47
N VAL A 234 -18.55 0.35 -4.08
CA VAL A 234 -19.70 0.64 -4.96
C VAL A 234 -19.93 2.15 -5.04
N ARG A 235 -19.59 2.87 -3.98
CA ARG A 235 -19.83 4.31 -3.84
C ARG A 235 -18.57 5.16 -3.83
N ASP A 236 -17.40 4.54 -3.89
CA ASP A 236 -16.09 5.21 -3.86
C ASP A 236 -15.91 6.11 -2.60
N GLN A 237 -16.46 5.67 -1.47
CA GLN A 237 -16.56 6.46 -0.24
C GLN A 237 -16.25 5.64 1.02
N TRP A 238 -15.75 6.33 2.04
CA TRP A 238 -15.48 5.76 3.36
C TRP A 238 -16.69 5.91 4.28
N LEU A 239 -17.18 4.78 4.81
CA LEU A 239 -18.19 4.78 5.86
C LEU A 239 -17.49 4.72 7.23
N PRO A 240 -17.84 5.61 8.18
CA PRO A 240 -17.45 5.43 9.58
C PRO A 240 -17.97 4.07 10.07
N VAL A 241 -17.20 3.38 10.91
CA VAL A 241 -17.67 2.17 11.59
C VAL A 241 -18.85 2.55 12.50
N THR A 242 -20.05 2.37 11.98
CA THR A 242 -21.20 1.98 12.79
C THR A 242 -21.25 0.45 12.79
N ILE A 243 -21.02 -0.10 13.98
CA ILE A 243 -21.56 -1.33 14.60
C ILE A 243 -22.26 -2.31 13.63
N PRO A 244 -21.95 -3.62 13.68
CA PRO A 244 -22.29 -4.57 12.62
C PRO A 244 -23.77 -4.53 12.26
N ASN A 245 -24.04 -4.56 10.96
CA ASN A 245 -25.30 -4.90 10.30
C ASN A 245 -26.54 -4.82 11.21
N LEU A 246 -27.14 -3.63 11.32
CA LEU A 246 -28.36 -3.36 12.09
C LEU A 246 -29.63 -3.98 11.48
N ALA A 247 -29.50 -5.04 10.69
CA ALA A 247 -30.64 -5.83 10.23
C ALA A 247 -31.26 -6.54 11.45
N GLY A 248 -32.21 -5.87 12.09
CA GLY A 248 -32.89 -6.33 13.31
C GLY A 248 -32.95 -5.30 14.45
N PHE A 249 -32.20 -4.19 14.37
CA PHE A 249 -32.25 -3.13 15.37
C PHE A 249 -33.17 -2.00 14.91
N LYS A 250 -34.05 -1.55 15.80
CA LYS A 250 -34.94 -0.41 15.54
C LYS A 250 -34.11 0.88 15.55
N PRO A 251 -34.14 1.72 14.50
CA PRO A 251 -33.47 3.01 14.50
C PRO A 251 -33.90 3.81 15.74
N PHE A 252 -32.92 4.27 16.52
CA PHE A 252 -33.19 5.19 17.62
C PHE A 252 -33.34 6.60 17.05
N GLU A 253 -34.59 7.03 16.86
CA GLU A 253 -34.87 8.40 16.48
C GLU A 253 -34.59 9.31 17.68
N ILE A 254 -33.57 10.17 17.55
CA ILE A 254 -33.23 11.15 18.58
C ILE A 254 -34.44 12.06 18.79
N PRO A 255 -35.05 12.11 19.98
CA PRO A 255 -36.20 12.95 20.24
C PRO A 255 -35.92 14.42 19.90
N GLU A 256 -36.92 15.13 19.40
CA GLU A 256 -36.81 16.55 19.01
C GLU A 256 -36.27 17.42 20.15
N SER A 257 -36.59 17.08 21.40
CA SER A 257 -36.09 17.74 22.59
C SER A 257 -34.57 17.59 22.79
N ILE A 258 -33.95 16.49 22.35
CA ILE A 258 -32.49 16.32 22.35
C ILE A 258 -31.87 17.04 21.15
N GLN A 259 -32.52 16.99 19.98
CA GLN A 259 -32.04 17.70 18.78
C GLN A 259 -31.95 19.22 19.02
N GLN A 260 -32.91 19.80 19.75
CA GLN A 260 -32.89 21.21 20.14
C GLN A 260 -31.71 21.54 21.07
N ILE A 261 -31.37 20.64 22.01
CA ILE A 261 -30.21 20.84 22.91
C ILE A 261 -28.91 20.70 22.13
N ILE A 262 -28.82 19.77 21.17
CA ILE A 262 -27.66 19.63 20.25
C ILE A 262 -27.46 20.92 19.44
N ALA A 263 -28.53 21.46 18.85
CA ALA A 263 -28.47 22.71 18.09
C ALA A 263 -28.02 23.89 18.97
N GLN A 264 -28.43 23.91 20.24
CA GLN A 264 -28.00 24.94 21.20
C GLN A 264 -26.53 24.75 21.63
N ALA A 265 -26.09 23.51 21.83
CA ALA A 265 -24.70 23.19 22.16
C ALA A 265 -23.75 23.58 21.02
N GLY A 266 -24.14 23.33 19.76
CA GLY A 266 -23.39 23.74 18.58
C GLY A 266 -23.20 25.26 18.48
N LYS A 267 -24.25 26.05 18.78
CA LYS A 267 -24.14 27.53 18.83
C LYS A 267 -23.23 28.07 19.94
N GLN A 268 -22.97 27.29 20.97
CA GLN A 268 -22.02 27.65 22.04
C GLN A 268 -20.58 27.24 21.72
N GLN A 269 -20.38 26.51 20.62
CA GLN A 269 -19.09 25.99 20.21
C GLN A 269 -18.30 27.00 19.35
N ASP A 270 -18.87 28.17 19.05
CA ASP A 270 -18.35 29.18 18.11
C ASP A 270 -17.08 29.93 18.55
N ASP A 271 -16.54 29.66 19.75
CA ASP A 271 -15.26 30.25 20.22
C ASP A 271 -14.14 29.20 20.25
N PRO A 272 -13.44 28.94 19.12
CA PRO A 272 -12.29 28.06 19.10
C PRO A 272 -11.12 28.69 19.84
N VAL A 273 -10.51 27.95 20.76
CA VAL A 273 -9.24 28.37 21.37
C VAL A 273 -8.11 27.96 20.43
N SER A 274 -7.40 28.94 19.88
CA SER A 274 -6.17 28.68 19.10
C SER A 274 -5.10 28.12 20.03
N GLN A 275 -4.49 27.00 19.62
CA GLN A 275 -3.28 26.47 20.24
C GLN A 275 -2.12 26.67 19.26
N ASP A 276 -1.14 27.49 19.66
CA ASP A 276 0.09 27.64 18.89
C ASP A 276 0.92 26.36 19.02
N VAL A 277 0.93 25.57 17.93
CA VAL A 277 1.84 24.46 17.73
C VAL A 277 2.72 24.83 16.53
N PRO A 278 4.06 24.81 16.65
CA PRO A 278 4.94 25.14 15.54
C PRO A 278 4.62 24.28 14.30
N GLY A 279 4.18 24.93 13.21
CA GLY A 279 3.86 24.29 11.94
C GLY A 279 2.41 23.82 11.76
N ALA A 280 1.50 24.02 12.72
CA ALA A 280 0.09 23.68 12.57
C ALA A 280 -0.85 24.64 13.31
N ILE A 281 -1.93 25.08 12.65
CA ILE A 281 -3.03 25.80 13.30
C ILE A 281 -4.00 24.75 13.86
N ILE A 282 -4.00 24.57 15.18
CA ILE A 282 -4.91 23.65 15.87
C ILE A 282 -5.96 24.47 16.62
N PHE A 283 -7.23 24.23 16.31
CA PHE A 283 -8.36 24.81 17.05
C PHE A 283 -8.89 23.78 18.05
N ARG A 284 -8.94 24.15 19.33
CA ARG A 284 -9.56 23.33 20.37
C ARG A 284 -10.93 23.90 20.74
N PHE A 285 -11.97 23.13 20.52
CA PHE A 285 -13.33 23.45 20.97
C PHE A 285 -13.52 23.01 22.42
N ARG A 286 -14.13 23.86 23.24
CA ARG A 286 -14.42 23.53 24.64
C ARG A 286 -15.72 22.72 24.74
N TRP A 287 -15.68 21.64 25.51
CA TRP A 287 -16.88 20.87 25.85
C TRP A 287 -17.78 21.69 26.78
N SER A 288 -18.98 22.05 26.33
CA SER A 288 -19.91 22.87 27.12
C SER A 288 -20.77 22.01 28.05
N ARG A 289 -21.41 22.65 29.04
CA ARG A 289 -22.38 21.97 29.91
C ARG A 289 -23.57 21.40 29.14
N ASP A 290 -23.94 22.03 28.03
CA ASP A 290 -25.06 21.57 27.21
C ASP A 290 -24.66 20.35 26.35
N HIS A 291 -23.38 20.20 25.98
CA HIS A 291 -22.86 18.95 25.41
C HIS A 291 -22.99 17.79 26.40
N GLN A 292 -22.64 18.03 27.68
CA GLN A 292 -22.77 17.00 28.71
C GLN A 292 -24.24 16.61 28.94
N LYS A 293 -25.16 17.57 28.98
CA LYS A 293 -26.60 17.30 29.12
C LYS A 293 -27.17 16.46 27.97
N VAL A 294 -26.68 16.64 26.74
CA VAL A 294 -27.07 15.79 25.60
C VAL A 294 -26.64 14.35 25.85
N VAL A 295 -25.38 14.16 26.26
CA VAL A 295 -24.83 12.83 26.54
C VAL A 295 -25.62 12.14 27.65
N ASP A 296 -25.84 12.83 28.77
CA ASP A 296 -26.56 12.25 29.91
C ASP A 296 -28.00 11.85 29.52
N ARG A 297 -28.71 12.70 28.77
CA ARG A 297 -30.07 12.38 28.28
C ARG A 297 -30.11 11.23 27.28
N VAL A 298 -29.13 11.14 26.40
CA VAL A 298 -29.05 10.04 25.43
C VAL A 298 -28.76 8.73 26.15
N ILE A 299 -27.86 8.74 27.14
CA ILE A 299 -27.58 7.59 27.98
C ILE A 299 -28.86 7.16 28.70
N ASP A 300 -29.52 8.07 29.44
CA ASP A 300 -30.75 7.76 30.18
C ASP A 300 -31.80 7.07 29.30
N ILE A 301 -32.02 7.53 28.07
CA ILE A 301 -33.01 6.93 27.16
C ILE A 301 -32.56 5.56 26.64
N LEU A 302 -31.26 5.32 26.50
CA LEU A 302 -30.72 4.04 26.02
C LEU A 302 -30.68 2.96 27.10
N VAL A 303 -30.63 3.33 28.40
CA VAL A 303 -30.69 2.39 29.54
C VAL A 303 -32.09 2.25 30.17
N SER A 304 -33.08 3.00 29.69
CA SER A 304 -34.50 2.87 30.06
C SER A 304 -35.22 1.78 29.26
#